data_AF-A0A195EZF8-F1
#
_entry.id   AF-A0A195EZF8-F1
#
_cell.length_a   1.000
_cell.length_b   1.000
_cell.length_c   1.000
_cell.angle_alpha   90.00
_cell.angle_beta   90.00
_cell.angle_gamma   90.00
#
_symmetry.space_group_name_H-M   'P 1'
#
loop_
_entity.id
_entity.type
_entity.pdbx_description
1 polymer ?
#
loop_
_entity_poly.entity_id
_entity_poly.type
_entity_poly.pdbx_seq_one_letter_code
_entity_poly.pdbx_strand_id
1 'polypeptide(L)'
;MCSLNDCTFDDNNDDISKKDLSSDTTLCRKCRCENVDILLLGQSGYCKTCFLNVTNHKFRAALGKSKIIRHGDKILIDHSGKLNSTVLLHLIKTGMSESAHKRLIFEAIILYVDDNMQKTNERDILRHKIAEETKVSGFNSYAVSMSQVLSEEDTLDIKPIDQEINYENDNRLHAILANLTDDTSRTDFLNQLRRRLLLSAARKLNCNKIFVADSVADIAMNVLGDVCLGRGAQLSTQANFCDARCIDIKILKPMRDFTQQELVYYSEYHKINPVKSIEDSIPATSIQALARNFTMELESQFSGTISTVYRTADKISPRSNVQQNLENNCALCDARLDFVPSGNKVTAMRAIEVSKLVSSKCIDTISSNNEENGESNYLFTHSDNNSCCNDNANCNCENNRERQVTTEDVWTHLCYSCRQIFRNSDILHNLPLPLLFTVQQRTALKKMREKISDFLL
;
A
#
# COMPACT_ATOMS: atom_id res chain seq x y z
N MET A 1 -32.46 9.46 -33.06
CA MET A 1 -32.25 8.76 -34.35
C MET A 1 -31.09 9.48 -35.02
N CYS A 2 -29.92 8.84 -35.09
CA CYS A 2 -28.77 9.37 -35.83
C CYS A 2 -28.39 8.30 -36.84
N SER A 3 -28.66 8.60 -38.11
CA SER A 3 -28.33 7.75 -39.26
C SER A 3 -26.83 7.76 -39.51
N LEU A 4 -26.35 6.57 -39.84
CA LEU A 4 -25.11 6.31 -40.55
C LEU A 4 -25.11 7.08 -41.87
N ASN A 5 -24.03 7.80 -42.16
CA ASN A 5 -23.69 8.18 -43.52
C ASN A 5 -22.25 7.76 -43.79
N ASP A 6 -22.16 6.96 -44.84
CA ASP A 6 -20.98 6.33 -45.39
C ASP A 6 -19.89 7.35 -45.77
N CYS A 7 -18.67 7.06 -45.34
CA CYS A 7 -17.47 7.75 -45.82
C CYS A 7 -16.84 6.85 -46.90
N THR A 8 -16.95 7.30 -48.13
CA THR A 8 -16.30 6.72 -49.32
C THR A 8 -14.78 6.70 -49.18
N PHE A 9 -14.18 5.55 -49.51
CA PHE A 9 -12.73 5.37 -49.63
C PHE A 9 -12.22 6.12 -50.87
N ASP A 10 -11.33 7.08 -50.66
CA ASP A 10 -10.42 7.56 -51.71
C ASP A 10 -9.06 6.85 -51.52
N ASP A 11 -8.78 5.92 -52.43
CA ASP A 11 -7.47 5.29 -52.63
C ASP A 11 -6.49 6.36 -53.16
N ASN A 12 -5.72 6.96 -52.26
CA ASN A 12 -4.45 7.57 -52.61
C ASN A 12 -3.33 6.79 -51.93
N ASN A 13 -2.65 6.00 -52.76
CA ASN A 13 -1.39 5.34 -52.49
C ASN A 13 -0.32 6.39 -52.18
N ASP A 14 -0.21 6.80 -50.91
CA ASP A 14 1.01 7.36 -50.36
C ASP A 14 1.70 6.26 -49.54
N ASP A 15 2.79 5.74 -50.11
CA ASP A 15 3.74 4.84 -49.52
C ASP A 15 4.03 5.24 -48.07
N ILE A 16 3.46 4.48 -47.12
CA ILE A 16 3.84 4.53 -45.71
C ILE A 16 5.26 3.99 -45.66
N SER A 17 6.20 4.91 -45.81
CA SER A 17 7.59 4.73 -45.41
C SER A 17 7.60 4.16 -44.00
N LYS A 18 7.88 2.85 -43.92
CA LYS A 18 8.45 2.22 -42.75
C LYS A 18 9.62 3.10 -42.34
N LYS A 19 9.47 3.86 -41.24
CA LYS A 19 10.60 4.57 -40.65
C LYS A 19 11.61 3.51 -40.24
N ASP A 20 12.65 3.43 -41.05
CA ASP A 20 13.83 2.62 -40.82
C ASP A 20 14.30 2.76 -39.38
N LEU A 21 14.29 1.63 -38.68
CA LEU A 21 15.04 1.43 -37.45
C LEU A 21 16.51 1.19 -37.85
N SER A 22 17.17 2.20 -38.40
CA SER A 22 18.61 2.17 -38.67
C SER A 22 19.23 3.57 -38.64
N SER A 23 19.84 3.91 -37.51
CA SER A 23 21.03 4.77 -37.49
C SER A 23 21.85 4.46 -36.24
N ASP A 24 23.13 4.20 -36.46
CA ASP A 24 24.16 3.76 -35.50
C ASP A 24 24.02 4.29 -34.08
N THR A 25 23.62 3.43 -33.14
CA THR A 25 23.84 3.65 -31.70
C THR A 25 25.00 2.78 -31.21
N THR A 26 26.14 2.84 -31.89
CA THR A 26 27.35 2.15 -31.43
C THR A 26 27.96 2.85 -30.23
N LEU A 27 27.83 4.18 -30.13
CA LEU A 27 28.44 5.01 -29.08
C LEU A 27 27.44 5.45 -28.00
N CYS A 28 27.91 5.51 -26.76
CA CYS A 28 27.15 5.99 -25.62
C CYS A 28 26.64 7.42 -25.82
N ARG A 29 25.34 7.66 -25.59
CA ARG A 29 24.74 9.00 -25.72
C ARG A 29 25.38 10.07 -24.85
N LYS A 30 25.86 9.70 -23.66
CA LYS A 30 26.33 10.66 -22.64
C LYS A 30 27.78 11.06 -22.82
N CYS A 31 28.71 10.10 -22.93
CA CYS A 31 30.12 10.40 -23.12
C CYS A 31 30.52 10.51 -24.60
N ARG A 32 29.81 9.82 -25.52
CA ARG A 32 30.15 9.72 -26.95
C ARG A 32 31.53 9.13 -27.25
N CYS A 33 32.17 8.49 -26.26
CA CYS A 33 33.52 7.93 -26.39
C CYS A 33 33.53 6.39 -26.32
N GLU A 34 32.72 5.81 -25.44
CA GLU A 34 32.63 4.36 -25.25
C GLU A 34 31.47 3.79 -26.05
N ASN A 35 31.55 2.50 -26.37
CA ASN A 35 30.45 1.79 -27.00
C ASN A 35 29.24 1.66 -26.05
N VAL A 36 28.07 1.44 -26.64
CA VAL A 36 26.85 1.15 -25.87
C VAL A 36 26.95 -0.25 -25.27
N ASP A 37 26.85 -0.33 -23.94
CA ASP A 37 26.76 -1.61 -23.23
C ASP A 37 25.30 -1.99 -22.94
N ILE A 38 24.40 -1.00 -22.79
CA ILE A 38 22.98 -1.21 -22.54
C ILE A 38 22.09 -0.37 -23.44
N LEU A 39 20.97 -0.95 -23.86
CA LEU A 39 19.91 -0.27 -24.59
C LEU A 39 18.64 -0.28 -23.74
N LEU A 40 18.27 0.90 -23.22
CA LEU A 40 17.01 1.06 -22.50
C LEU A 40 15.86 1.17 -23.50
N LEU A 41 14.77 0.41 -23.29
CA LEU A 41 13.60 0.40 -24.16
C LEU A 41 13.02 1.82 -24.35
N GLY A 42 12.80 2.21 -25.61
CA GLY A 42 12.30 3.55 -25.97
C GLY A 42 13.27 4.71 -25.66
N GLN A 43 14.52 4.40 -25.31
CA GLN A 43 15.54 5.37 -24.95
C GLN A 43 16.86 5.10 -25.68
N SER A 44 17.86 5.90 -25.35
CA SER A 44 19.21 5.83 -25.90
C SER A 44 20.11 4.82 -25.20
N GLY A 45 21.11 4.34 -25.92
CA GLY A 45 22.17 3.49 -25.37
C GLY A 45 23.17 4.22 -24.45
N TYR A 46 23.64 3.52 -23.42
CA TYR A 46 24.66 4.00 -22.50
C TYR A 46 25.79 2.98 -22.34
N CYS A 47 27.02 3.46 -22.13
CA CYS A 47 28.09 2.63 -21.56
C CYS A 47 27.84 2.45 -20.05
N LYS A 48 28.48 1.44 -19.46
CA LYS A 48 28.35 1.09 -18.05
C LYS A 48 28.59 2.28 -17.12
N THR A 49 29.67 3.02 -17.33
CA THR A 49 30.07 4.14 -16.46
C THR A 49 29.04 5.27 -16.48
N CYS A 50 28.58 5.64 -17.67
CA CYS A 50 27.57 6.69 -17.84
C CYS A 50 26.22 6.27 -17.28
N PHE A 51 25.81 5.02 -17.49
CA PHE A 51 24.58 4.47 -16.93
C PHE A 51 24.58 4.56 -15.41
N LEU A 52 25.58 3.99 -14.74
CA LEU A 52 25.66 4.00 -13.27
C LEU A 52 25.64 5.43 -12.70
N ASN A 53 26.33 6.36 -13.35
CA ASN A 53 26.30 7.78 -12.97
C ASN A 53 24.91 8.42 -13.14
N VAL A 54 24.19 8.11 -14.22
CA VAL A 54 22.81 8.59 -14.42
C VAL A 54 21.88 8.00 -13.38
N THR A 55 21.99 6.70 -13.11
CA THR A 55 21.14 5.97 -12.15
C THR A 55 21.35 6.49 -10.72
N ASN A 56 22.61 6.67 -10.29
CA ASN A 56 22.93 7.27 -9.00
C ASN A 56 22.43 8.72 -8.90
N HIS A 57 22.60 9.51 -9.96
CA HIS A 57 22.07 10.87 -9.99
C HIS A 57 20.54 10.90 -9.92
N LYS A 58 19.84 9.98 -10.61
CA LYS A 58 18.38 9.86 -10.59
C LYS A 58 17.87 9.63 -9.16
N PHE A 59 18.44 8.66 -8.45
CA PHE A 59 18.11 8.39 -7.04
C PHE A 59 18.27 9.65 -6.17
N ARG A 60 19.43 10.30 -6.25
CA ARG A 60 19.73 11.50 -5.46
C ARG A 60 18.81 12.67 -5.80
N ALA A 61 18.50 12.86 -7.08
CA ALA A 61 17.59 13.89 -7.53
C ALA A 61 16.17 13.65 -7.00
N ALA A 62 15.71 12.40 -6.93
CA ALA A 62 14.40 12.07 -6.34
C ALA A 62 14.34 12.50 -4.87
N LEU A 63 15.38 12.17 -4.09
CA LEU A 63 15.47 12.61 -2.68
C LEU A 63 15.56 14.14 -2.55
N GLY A 64 16.43 14.79 -3.33
CA GLY A 64 16.73 16.22 -3.24
C GLY A 64 15.60 17.14 -3.70
N LYS A 65 14.85 16.76 -4.76
CA LYS A 65 13.71 17.55 -5.26
C LYS A 65 12.59 17.68 -4.25
N SER A 66 12.37 16.64 -3.46
CA SER A 66 11.28 16.61 -2.47
C SER A 66 11.49 17.61 -1.33
N LYS A 67 12.77 17.88 -0.95
CA LYS A 67 13.15 18.62 0.27
C LYS A 67 12.48 18.10 1.56
N ILE A 68 12.05 16.83 1.57
CA ILE A 68 11.35 16.22 2.71
C ILE A 68 12.32 15.70 3.77
N ILE A 69 13.49 15.24 3.35
CA ILE A 69 14.51 14.63 4.20
C ILE A 69 15.42 15.72 4.79
N ARG A 70 15.66 15.65 6.09
CA ARG A 70 16.45 16.59 6.89
C ARG A 70 17.57 15.85 7.61
N HIS A 71 18.55 16.63 8.07
CA HIS A 71 19.62 16.10 8.91
C HIS A 71 19.06 15.50 10.20
N GLY A 72 19.53 14.30 10.58
CA GLY A 72 19.10 13.61 11.79
C GLY A 72 17.79 12.83 11.66
N ASP A 73 17.19 12.79 10.47
CA ASP A 73 16.05 11.91 10.22
C ASP A 73 16.44 10.44 10.39
N LYS A 74 15.56 9.65 11.01
CA LYS A 74 15.62 8.20 11.06
C LYS A 74 14.63 7.62 10.06
N ILE A 75 15.12 6.86 9.11
CA ILE A 75 14.35 6.32 7.99
C ILE A 75 14.32 4.80 8.09
N LEU A 76 13.10 4.25 8.18
CA LEU A 76 12.86 2.82 8.07
C LEU A 76 12.87 2.42 6.59
N ILE A 77 13.62 1.39 6.22
CA ILE A 77 13.68 0.86 4.86
C ILE A 77 12.88 -0.44 4.84
N ASP A 78 11.77 -0.46 4.09
CA ASP A 78 11.03 -1.70 3.83
C ASP A 78 11.83 -2.57 2.85
N HIS A 79 12.42 -3.64 3.37
CA HIS A 79 13.27 -4.53 2.60
C HIS A 79 12.62 -5.91 2.49
N SER A 80 12.25 -6.29 1.26
CA SER A 80 11.53 -7.54 0.99
C SER A 80 12.44 -8.68 0.49
N GLY A 81 13.72 -8.40 0.23
CA GLY A 81 14.64 -9.31 -0.45
C GLY A 81 14.41 -9.41 -1.97
N LYS A 82 13.48 -8.64 -2.54
CA LYS A 82 13.26 -8.54 -3.99
C LYS A 82 14.22 -7.52 -4.62
N LEU A 83 14.41 -7.64 -5.93
CA LEU A 83 15.30 -6.79 -6.74
C LEU A 83 15.21 -5.30 -6.38
N ASN A 84 14.02 -4.70 -6.43
CA ASN A 84 13.84 -3.26 -6.23
C ASN A 84 14.31 -2.84 -4.83
N SER A 85 13.99 -3.63 -3.80
CA SER A 85 14.38 -3.35 -2.42
C SER A 85 15.86 -3.56 -2.13
N THR A 86 16.49 -4.53 -2.79
CA THR A 86 17.93 -4.75 -2.70
C THR A 86 18.71 -3.65 -3.43
N VAL A 87 18.25 -3.22 -4.62
CA VAL A 87 18.87 -2.11 -5.36
C VAL A 87 18.72 -0.80 -4.58
N LEU A 88 17.55 -0.53 -3.99
CA LEU A 88 17.35 0.61 -3.09
C LEU A 88 18.36 0.59 -1.93
N LEU A 89 18.54 -0.56 -1.28
CA LEU A 89 19.49 -0.72 -0.19
C LEU A 89 20.93 -0.42 -0.63
N HIS A 90 21.33 -0.93 -1.79
CA HIS A 90 22.65 -0.68 -2.37
C HIS A 90 22.88 0.80 -2.73
N LEU A 91 21.86 1.47 -3.29
CA LEU A 91 21.89 2.91 -3.60
C LEU A 91 22.04 3.75 -2.34
N ILE A 92 21.35 3.39 -1.24
CA ILE A 92 21.48 4.06 0.05
C ILE A 92 22.90 3.88 0.60
N LYS A 93 23.40 2.64 0.61
CA LYS A 93 24.77 2.33 1.06
C LYS A 93 25.82 3.13 0.29
N THR A 94 25.71 3.15 -1.03
CA THR A 94 26.63 3.90 -1.89
C THR A 94 26.53 5.40 -1.61
N GLY A 95 25.31 5.94 -1.47
CA GLY A 95 25.09 7.34 -1.14
C GLY A 95 25.59 7.75 0.26
N MET A 96 25.68 6.81 1.20
CA MET A 96 26.23 7.04 2.54
C MET A 96 27.76 6.98 2.60
N SER A 97 28.40 6.26 1.67
CA SER A 97 29.86 6.15 1.56
C SER A 97 30.49 7.23 0.68
N GLU A 98 29.68 8.14 0.15
CA GLU A 98 30.13 9.26 -0.68
C GLU A 98 30.88 10.35 0.11
N SER A 99 31.60 11.19 -0.64
CA SER A 99 32.26 12.39 -0.09
C SER A 99 31.30 13.28 0.71
N ALA A 100 31.80 13.98 1.74
CA ALA A 100 30.99 14.65 2.75
C ALA A 100 29.88 15.58 2.19
N HIS A 101 30.14 16.30 1.10
CA HIS A 101 29.16 17.20 0.46
C HIS A 101 28.07 16.49 -0.34
N LYS A 102 28.27 15.20 -0.66
CA LYS A 102 27.30 14.33 -1.35
C LYS A 102 26.71 13.27 -0.43
N ARG A 103 27.23 13.09 0.79
CA ARG A 103 26.78 12.03 1.69
C ARG A 103 25.30 12.19 2.07
N LEU A 104 24.58 11.08 2.09
CA LEU A 104 23.21 11.05 2.63
C LEU A 104 23.26 11.28 4.16
N ILE A 105 22.38 12.15 4.65
CA ILE A 105 22.45 12.74 6.01
C ILE A 105 21.39 12.21 6.99
N PHE A 106 20.90 10.98 6.76
CA PHE A 106 19.89 10.32 7.59
C PHE A 106 20.41 9.00 8.14
N GLU A 107 19.82 8.51 9.22
CA GLU A 107 20.05 7.17 9.76
C GLU A 107 19.11 6.18 9.06
N ALA A 108 19.64 5.04 8.62
CA ALA A 108 18.89 4.00 7.93
C ALA A 108 18.73 2.78 8.84
N ILE A 109 17.48 2.35 9.03
CA ILE A 109 17.13 1.12 9.76
C ILE A 109 16.36 0.22 8.81
N ILE A 110 16.78 -1.04 8.66
CA ILE A 110 16.13 -2.00 7.77
C ILE A 110 15.06 -2.77 8.53
N LEU A 111 13.90 -2.95 7.90
CA LEU A 111 12.86 -3.85 8.39
C LEU A 111 12.50 -4.88 7.31
N TYR A 112 12.58 -6.16 7.68
CA TYR A 112 11.99 -7.26 6.93
C TYR A 112 10.64 -7.64 7.56
N VAL A 113 9.56 -7.54 6.79
CA VAL A 113 8.24 -8.02 7.21
C VAL A 113 8.02 -9.40 6.60
N ASP A 114 7.83 -10.38 7.47
CA ASP A 114 7.63 -11.76 7.08
C ASP A 114 6.14 -12.06 6.81
N ASP A 115 5.81 -12.10 5.53
CA ASP A 115 4.48 -12.33 4.98
C ASP A 115 4.16 -13.80 4.68
N ASN A 116 5.11 -14.72 4.87
CA ASN A 116 4.96 -16.12 4.49
C ASN A 116 4.27 -16.97 5.57
N MET A 117 2.96 -17.18 5.45
CA MET A 117 2.15 -17.87 6.47
C MET A 117 2.13 -19.41 6.37
N GLN A 118 2.67 -20.02 5.31
CA GLN A 118 2.36 -21.43 4.98
C GLN A 118 3.49 -22.46 5.18
N LYS A 119 4.77 -22.05 5.24
CA LYS A 119 5.90 -23.00 5.32
C LYS A 119 7.05 -22.50 6.20
N THR A 120 7.25 -23.12 7.36
CA THR A 120 8.26 -22.71 8.35
C THR A 120 9.70 -22.86 7.85
N ASN A 121 10.05 -23.99 7.24
CA ASN A 121 11.43 -24.25 6.81
C ASN A 121 11.91 -23.28 5.71
N GLU A 122 11.08 -23.05 4.69
CA GLU A 122 11.40 -22.09 3.61
C GLU A 122 11.49 -20.66 4.14
N ARG A 123 10.64 -20.33 5.13
CA ARG A 123 10.59 -19.03 5.79
C ARG A 123 11.86 -18.74 6.58
N ASP A 124 12.35 -19.69 7.36
CA ASP A 124 13.60 -19.52 8.10
C ASP A 124 14.81 -19.42 7.17
N ILE A 125 14.88 -20.26 6.12
CA ILE A 125 15.96 -20.16 5.11
C ILE A 125 15.97 -18.79 4.45
N LEU A 126 14.80 -18.29 4.06
CA LEU A 126 14.65 -16.98 3.45
C LEU A 126 15.07 -15.87 4.42
N ARG A 127 14.61 -15.92 5.68
CA ARG A 127 15.00 -14.95 6.73
C ARG A 127 16.51 -14.92 6.90
N HIS A 128 17.17 -16.09 6.97
CA HIS A 128 18.63 -16.17 7.11
C HIS A 128 19.35 -15.54 5.91
N LYS A 129 18.91 -15.80 4.67
CA LYS A 129 19.50 -15.18 3.48
C LYS A 129 19.35 -13.65 3.50
N ILE A 130 18.19 -13.14 3.92
CA ILE A 130 17.95 -11.69 4.06
C ILE A 130 18.80 -11.12 5.22
N ALA A 131 18.96 -11.85 6.31
CA ALA A 131 19.85 -11.48 7.41
C ALA A 131 21.30 -11.33 6.93
N GLU A 132 21.81 -12.27 6.14
CA GLU A 132 23.14 -12.21 5.54
C GLU A 132 23.30 -11.01 4.59
N GLU A 133 22.34 -10.80 3.68
CA GLU A 133 22.32 -9.65 2.76
C GLU A 133 22.36 -8.31 3.52
N THR A 134 21.53 -8.18 4.56
CA THR A 134 21.42 -6.96 5.35
C THR A 134 22.62 -6.74 6.27
N LYS A 135 23.24 -7.79 6.82
CA LYS A 135 24.51 -7.67 7.58
C LYS A 135 25.63 -7.08 6.74
N VAL A 136 25.76 -7.53 5.49
CA VAL A 136 26.77 -7.00 4.55
C VAL A 136 26.56 -5.51 4.30
N SER A 137 25.33 -5.01 4.42
CA SER A 137 25.03 -3.58 4.24
C SER A 137 25.58 -2.70 5.38
N GLY A 138 25.73 -3.25 6.59
CA GLY A 138 26.19 -2.53 7.79
C GLY A 138 25.12 -1.68 8.49
N PHE A 139 23.86 -1.81 8.11
CA PHE A 139 22.73 -1.14 8.76
C PHE A 139 22.12 -1.99 9.87
N ASN A 140 21.51 -1.35 10.86
CA ASN A 140 20.71 -2.04 11.87
C ASN A 140 19.49 -2.67 11.18
N SER A 141 19.38 -3.99 11.26
CA SER A 141 18.31 -4.76 10.60
C SER A 141 17.43 -5.46 11.63
N TYR A 142 16.13 -5.33 11.40
CA TYR A 142 15.08 -5.91 12.22
C TYR A 142 14.13 -6.73 11.36
N ALA A 143 13.40 -7.64 12.01
CA ALA A 143 12.35 -8.41 11.38
C ALA A 143 11.11 -8.50 12.27
N VAL A 144 9.96 -8.68 11.63
CA VAL A 144 8.65 -8.76 12.28
C VAL A 144 7.74 -9.68 11.47
N SER A 145 6.94 -10.51 12.15
CA SER A 145 5.88 -11.30 11.47
C SER A 145 4.74 -10.38 11.05
N MET A 146 4.16 -10.63 9.87
CA MET A 146 2.97 -9.93 9.41
C MET A 146 1.78 -10.06 10.38
N SER A 147 1.71 -11.13 11.19
CA SER A 147 0.67 -11.31 12.20
C SER A 147 0.75 -10.36 13.40
N GLN A 148 1.90 -9.71 13.61
CA GLN A 148 2.06 -8.70 14.65
C GLN A 148 1.19 -7.46 14.43
N VAL A 149 0.57 -7.30 13.25
CA VAL A 149 -0.48 -6.29 13.02
C VAL A 149 -1.72 -6.49 13.90
N LEU A 150 -1.89 -7.69 14.49
CA LEU A 150 -2.98 -7.99 15.43
C LEU A 150 -2.66 -7.55 16.86
N SER A 151 -1.37 -7.33 17.18
CA SER A 151 -0.89 -6.87 18.47
C SER A 151 -1.11 -5.36 18.63
N GLU A 152 -1.13 -4.87 19.87
CA GLU A 152 -1.15 -3.44 20.15
C GLU A 152 0.20 -2.80 19.77
N GLU A 153 0.21 -1.49 19.48
CA GLU A 153 1.44 -0.82 19.03
C GLU A 153 2.57 -0.91 20.06
N ASP A 154 2.23 -0.81 21.35
CA ASP A 154 3.21 -0.88 22.45
C ASP A 154 3.81 -2.29 22.61
N THR A 155 3.03 -3.34 22.33
CA THR A 155 3.43 -4.74 22.48
C THR A 155 4.05 -5.34 21.22
N LEU A 156 4.09 -4.60 20.10
CA LEU A 156 4.59 -5.06 18.80
C LEU A 156 5.99 -5.71 18.89
N ASP A 157 6.10 -7.01 18.62
CA ASP A 157 7.38 -7.71 18.78
C ASP A 157 8.27 -7.56 17.54
N ILE A 158 9.16 -6.56 17.59
CA ILE A 158 10.20 -6.35 16.57
C ILE A 158 11.52 -6.85 17.12
N LYS A 159 12.12 -7.82 16.42
CA LYS A 159 13.40 -8.42 16.81
C LYS A 159 14.51 -8.02 15.85
N PRO A 160 15.77 -7.94 16.30
CA PRO A 160 16.91 -7.98 15.39
C PRO A 160 16.78 -9.15 14.43
N ILE A 161 17.18 -8.98 13.16
CA ILE A 161 16.90 -9.97 12.09
C ILE A 161 17.50 -11.37 12.36
N ASP A 162 18.51 -11.44 13.21
CA ASP A 162 19.22 -12.66 13.62
C ASP A 162 18.54 -13.46 14.72
N GLN A 163 17.53 -12.88 15.38
CA GLN A 163 16.81 -13.52 16.46
C GLN A 163 15.55 -14.21 15.93
N GLU A 164 15.05 -15.18 16.70
CA GLU A 164 13.76 -15.80 16.42
C GLU A 164 12.63 -14.79 16.56
N ILE A 165 11.72 -14.80 15.57
CA ILE A 165 10.57 -13.91 15.50
C ILE A 165 9.36 -14.62 16.12
N ASN A 166 8.50 -13.87 16.82
CA ASN A 166 7.24 -14.40 17.31
C ASN A 166 6.20 -14.58 16.18
N TYR A 167 5.73 -15.82 16.01
CA TYR A 167 4.69 -16.24 15.05
C TYR A 167 3.37 -16.68 15.70
N GLU A 168 3.17 -16.41 17.00
CA GLU A 168 2.00 -16.86 17.77
C GLU A 168 0.66 -16.48 17.12
N ASN A 169 0.59 -15.28 16.54
CA ASN A 169 -0.61 -14.74 15.92
C ASN A 169 -0.83 -15.18 14.46
N ASP A 170 0.07 -15.97 13.86
CA ASP A 170 -0.01 -16.33 12.44
C ASP A 170 -1.27 -17.15 12.12
N ASN A 171 -1.62 -18.12 12.97
CA ASN A 171 -2.83 -18.91 12.82
C ASN A 171 -4.10 -18.04 12.88
N ARG A 172 -4.10 -17.03 13.76
CA ARG A 172 -5.22 -16.10 13.92
C ARG A 172 -5.35 -15.19 12.70
N LEU A 173 -4.24 -14.65 12.19
CA LEU A 173 -4.24 -13.85 10.96
C LEU A 173 -4.72 -14.70 9.78
N HIS A 174 -4.25 -15.94 9.67
CA HIS A 174 -4.69 -16.86 8.63
C HIS A 174 -6.19 -17.14 8.70
N ALA A 175 -6.74 -17.37 9.91
CA ALA A 175 -8.18 -17.57 10.10
C ALA A 175 -8.99 -16.33 9.67
N ILE A 176 -8.55 -15.13 10.05
CA ILE A 176 -9.20 -13.87 9.63
C ILE A 176 -9.20 -13.74 8.10
N LEU A 177 -8.07 -14.04 7.44
CA LEU A 177 -7.98 -13.97 5.99
C LEU A 177 -8.84 -15.04 5.32
N ALA A 178 -8.87 -16.27 5.85
CA ALA A 178 -9.68 -17.36 5.32
C ALA A 178 -11.20 -17.09 5.38
N ASN A 179 -11.65 -16.27 6.32
CA ASN A 179 -13.04 -15.84 6.43
C ASN A 179 -13.47 -14.82 5.34
N LEU A 180 -12.53 -14.29 4.56
CA LEU A 180 -12.85 -13.39 3.45
C LEU A 180 -13.17 -14.21 2.19
N THR A 181 -14.24 -13.82 1.51
CA THR A 181 -14.86 -14.60 0.42
C THR A 181 -13.95 -14.85 -0.77
N ASP A 182 -13.16 -13.87 -1.15
CA ASP A 182 -12.46 -13.86 -2.43
C ASP A 182 -11.00 -13.37 -2.30
N ASP A 183 -10.18 -13.76 -3.27
CA ASP A 183 -8.75 -13.46 -3.30
C ASP A 183 -8.47 -11.95 -3.42
N THR A 184 -9.39 -11.18 -4.01
CA THR A 184 -9.27 -9.73 -4.12
C THR A 184 -9.37 -9.07 -2.77
N SER A 185 -10.39 -9.44 -1.98
CA SER A 185 -10.59 -8.97 -0.61
C SER A 185 -9.43 -9.37 0.29
N ARG A 186 -8.94 -10.62 0.19
CA ARG A 186 -7.77 -11.09 0.94
C ARG A 186 -6.50 -10.30 0.60
N THR A 187 -6.22 -10.10 -0.68
CA THR A 187 -5.04 -9.35 -1.14
C THR A 187 -5.11 -7.88 -0.74
N ASP A 188 -6.27 -7.23 -0.92
CA ASP A 188 -6.45 -5.82 -0.55
C ASP A 188 -6.30 -5.63 0.96
N PHE A 189 -6.92 -6.51 1.75
CA PHE A 189 -6.83 -6.44 3.21
C PHE A 189 -5.41 -6.62 3.70
N LEU A 190 -4.69 -7.64 3.19
CA LEU A 190 -3.28 -7.88 3.54
C LEU A 190 -2.42 -6.66 3.20
N ASN A 191 -2.63 -6.00 2.07
CA ASN A 191 -1.90 -4.77 1.72
C ASN A 191 -2.19 -3.62 2.69
N GLN A 192 -3.45 -3.44 3.12
CA GLN A 192 -3.79 -2.42 4.12
C GLN A 192 -3.16 -2.74 5.48
N LEU A 193 -3.19 -3.99 5.91
CA LEU A 193 -2.56 -4.45 7.16
C LEU A 193 -1.05 -4.28 7.11
N ARG A 194 -0.39 -4.60 5.99
CA ARG A 194 1.07 -4.46 5.83
C ARG A 194 1.48 -2.99 5.97
N ARG A 195 0.73 -2.08 5.32
CA ARG A 195 0.96 -0.65 5.45
C ARG A 195 0.85 -0.20 6.90
N ARG A 196 -0.17 -0.65 7.64
CA ARG A 196 -0.32 -0.33 9.06
C ARG A 196 0.85 -0.85 9.89
N LEU A 197 1.24 -2.11 9.67
CA LEU A 197 2.37 -2.73 10.37
C LEU A 197 3.66 -1.94 10.15
N LEU A 198 3.94 -1.49 8.92
CA LEU A 198 5.08 -0.63 8.62
C LEU A 198 5.05 0.70 9.40
N LEU A 199 3.87 1.32 9.53
CA LEU A 199 3.70 2.55 10.31
C LEU A 199 3.94 2.30 11.80
N SER A 200 3.31 1.28 12.39
CA SER A 200 3.49 0.94 13.81
C SER A 200 4.94 0.53 14.10
N ALA A 201 5.60 -0.18 13.17
CA ALA A 201 7.00 -0.53 13.30
C ALA A 201 7.93 0.68 13.22
N ALA A 202 7.65 1.63 12.33
CA ALA A 202 8.39 2.88 12.27
C ALA A 202 8.25 3.68 13.57
N ARG A 203 7.06 3.75 14.20
CA ARG A 203 6.89 4.38 15.52
C ARG A 203 7.76 3.71 16.58
N LYS A 204 7.68 2.38 16.67
CA LYS A 204 8.43 1.61 17.67
C LYS A 204 9.95 1.72 17.52
N LEU A 205 10.43 1.84 16.29
CA LEU A 205 11.86 2.05 15.98
C LEU A 205 12.28 3.53 15.96
N ASN A 206 11.38 4.46 16.33
CA ASN A 206 11.60 5.91 16.32
C ASN A 206 12.01 6.47 14.94
N CYS A 207 11.51 5.85 13.87
CA CYS A 207 11.66 6.32 12.49
C CYS A 207 10.52 7.28 12.13
N ASN A 208 10.87 8.45 11.60
CA ASN A 208 9.87 9.46 11.19
C ASN A 208 9.50 9.37 9.69
N LYS A 209 10.20 8.52 8.93
CA LYS A 209 9.97 8.28 7.50
C LYS A 209 10.16 6.81 7.18
N ILE A 210 9.49 6.34 6.15
CA ILE A 210 9.63 4.98 5.61
C ILE A 210 10.01 5.11 4.14
N PHE A 211 10.99 4.33 3.68
CA PHE A 211 11.28 4.13 2.27
C PHE A 211 10.70 2.80 1.81
N VAL A 212 9.88 2.86 0.77
CA VAL A 212 9.41 1.68 0.03
C VAL A 212 10.05 1.66 -1.35
N ALA A 213 10.25 0.45 -1.88
CA ALA A 213 10.99 0.22 -3.12
C ALA A 213 10.10 0.15 -4.38
N ASP A 214 8.94 0.83 -4.37
CA ASP A 214 8.02 0.85 -5.51
C ASP A 214 8.69 1.49 -6.74
N SER A 215 8.81 0.72 -7.83
CA SER A 215 9.23 1.20 -9.15
C SER A 215 8.08 1.90 -9.89
N VAL A 216 8.37 2.50 -11.05
CA VAL A 216 7.32 3.09 -11.90
C VAL A 216 6.26 2.06 -12.31
N ALA A 217 6.68 0.81 -12.54
CA ALA A 217 5.79 -0.29 -12.90
C ALA A 217 4.90 -0.68 -11.71
N ASP A 218 5.48 -0.83 -10.51
CA ASP A 218 4.73 -1.16 -9.30
C ASP A 218 3.64 -0.12 -9.01
N ILE A 219 3.98 1.16 -9.14
CA ILE A 219 3.03 2.24 -8.95
C ILE A 219 1.92 2.19 -10.00
N ALA A 220 2.24 2.00 -11.28
CA ALA A 220 1.23 1.95 -12.34
C ALA A 220 0.26 0.77 -12.17
N MET A 221 0.77 -0.41 -11.82
CA MET A 221 -0.04 -1.60 -11.54
C MET A 221 -0.96 -1.38 -10.32
N ASN A 222 -0.41 -0.82 -9.24
CA ASN A 222 -1.19 -0.50 -8.04
C ASN A 222 -2.25 0.56 -8.32
N VAL A 223 -1.94 1.59 -9.11
CA VAL A 223 -2.89 2.63 -9.52
C VAL A 223 -4.08 2.04 -10.27
N LEU A 224 -3.86 1.17 -11.25
CA LEU A 224 -4.95 0.54 -12.00
C LEU A 224 -5.77 -0.41 -11.13
N GLY A 225 -5.11 -1.19 -10.26
CA GLY A 225 -5.79 -1.99 -9.25
C GLY A 225 -6.66 -1.14 -8.32
N ASP A 226 -6.11 -0.04 -7.81
CA ASP A 226 -6.79 0.90 -6.92
C ASP A 226 -8.01 1.54 -7.60
N VAL A 227 -7.94 1.89 -8.89
CA VAL A 227 -9.12 2.35 -9.66
C VAL A 227 -10.21 1.29 -9.66
N CYS A 228 -9.87 0.03 -9.99
CA CYS A 228 -10.83 -1.08 -10.02
C CYS A 228 -11.44 -1.38 -8.65
N LEU A 229 -10.68 -1.16 -7.56
CA LEU A 229 -11.15 -1.31 -6.17
C LEU A 229 -11.92 -0.08 -5.65
N GLY A 230 -12.09 0.97 -6.46
CA GLY A 230 -12.79 2.20 -6.10
C GLY A 230 -11.97 3.16 -5.22
N ARG A 231 -10.64 3.00 -5.15
CA ARG A 231 -9.70 3.84 -4.39
C ARG A 231 -9.27 5.10 -5.17
N GLY A 232 -10.15 5.63 -6.02
CA GLY A 232 -9.87 6.76 -6.92
C GLY A 232 -9.40 8.05 -6.22
N ALA A 233 -9.90 8.31 -5.00
CA ALA A 233 -9.51 9.47 -4.22
C ALA A 233 -8.04 9.43 -3.74
N GLN A 234 -7.42 8.25 -3.74
CA GLN A 234 -6.08 8.01 -3.21
C GLN A 234 -5.00 8.00 -4.31
N LEU A 235 -5.38 8.05 -5.60
CA LEU A 235 -4.46 7.83 -6.72
C LEU A 235 -3.27 8.80 -6.74
N SER A 236 -3.51 10.10 -6.57
CA SER A 236 -2.41 11.07 -6.48
C SER A 236 -1.48 10.75 -5.30
N THR A 237 -2.01 10.34 -4.16
CA THR A 237 -1.18 9.99 -2.99
C THR A 237 -0.34 8.75 -3.28
N GLN A 238 -0.92 7.76 -3.98
CA GLN A 238 -0.22 6.53 -4.34
C GLN A 238 0.84 6.74 -5.41
N ALA A 239 0.57 7.63 -6.37
CA ALA A 239 1.52 7.95 -7.44
C ALA A 239 2.66 8.86 -6.95
N ASN A 240 2.37 9.79 -6.03
CA ASN A 240 3.30 10.78 -5.52
C ASN A 240 4.54 10.18 -4.82
N PHE A 241 5.59 10.99 -4.74
CA PHE A 241 6.83 10.62 -4.02
C PHE A 241 6.60 10.41 -2.52
N CYS A 242 5.62 11.11 -1.95
CA CYS A 242 5.34 11.09 -0.51
C CYS A 242 3.86 10.80 -0.26
N ASP A 243 3.60 9.73 0.47
CA ASP A 243 2.33 9.47 1.13
C ASP A 243 2.37 10.05 2.54
N ALA A 244 1.58 11.11 2.74
CA ALA A 244 1.45 11.85 4.00
C ALA A 244 0.04 11.70 4.59
N ARG A 245 -0.63 10.55 4.37
CA ARG A 245 -1.92 10.25 5.04
C ARG A 245 -1.78 10.16 6.55
N CYS A 246 -0.63 9.65 7.01
CA CYS A 246 -0.28 9.61 8.42
C CYS A 246 0.44 10.92 8.79
N ILE A 247 0.08 11.51 9.93
CA ILE A 247 0.54 12.86 10.32
C ILE A 247 2.00 12.85 10.77
N ASP A 248 2.37 11.84 11.55
CA ASP A 248 3.67 11.68 12.20
C ASP A 248 4.73 11.03 11.30
N ILE A 249 4.34 10.06 10.48
CA ILE A 249 5.25 9.29 9.63
C ILE A 249 4.90 9.44 8.15
N LYS A 250 5.91 9.73 7.32
CA LYS A 250 5.77 9.83 5.86
C LYS A 250 6.34 8.61 5.16
N ILE A 251 5.56 8.01 4.25
CA ILE A 251 6.06 6.93 3.38
C ILE A 251 6.55 7.57 2.08
N LEU A 252 7.80 7.31 1.72
CA LEU A 252 8.48 7.87 0.57
C LEU A 252 8.82 6.78 -0.45
N LYS A 253 8.78 7.13 -1.73
CA LYS A 253 9.01 6.24 -2.87
C LYS A 253 10.23 6.69 -3.70
N PRO A 254 11.48 6.47 -3.22
CA PRO A 254 12.69 6.90 -3.94
C PRO A 254 12.86 6.24 -5.32
N MET A 255 12.29 5.05 -5.49
CA MET A 255 12.43 4.25 -6.71
C MET A 255 11.36 4.56 -7.78
N ARG A 256 10.47 5.54 -7.54
CA ARG A 256 9.29 5.82 -8.39
C ARG A 256 9.60 6.12 -9.86
N ASP A 257 10.81 6.61 -10.16
CA ASP A 257 11.25 6.99 -11.51
C ASP A 257 12.17 5.94 -12.17
N PHE A 258 12.32 4.77 -11.55
CA PHE A 258 13.13 3.66 -12.06
C PHE A 258 12.27 2.69 -12.85
N THR A 259 12.75 2.30 -14.03
CA THR A 259 12.14 1.21 -14.81
C THR A 259 12.70 -0.13 -14.35
N GLN A 260 11.95 -1.21 -14.58
CA GLN A 260 12.41 -2.56 -14.22
C GLN A 260 13.74 -2.91 -14.91
N GLN A 261 13.88 -2.52 -16.18
CA GLN A 261 15.09 -2.76 -16.96
C GLN A 261 16.31 -2.05 -16.35
N GLU A 262 16.16 -0.81 -15.88
CA GLU A 262 17.24 -0.09 -15.19
C GLU A 262 17.66 -0.81 -13.90
N LEU A 263 16.71 -1.37 -13.15
CA LEU A 263 16.99 -2.10 -11.92
C LEU A 263 17.75 -3.40 -12.19
N VAL A 264 17.35 -4.14 -13.23
CA VAL A 264 18.04 -5.36 -13.66
C VAL A 264 19.49 -5.05 -14.07
N TYR A 265 19.72 -4.09 -14.97
CA TYR A 265 21.08 -3.74 -15.38
C TYR A 265 21.93 -3.21 -14.24
N TYR A 266 21.35 -2.41 -13.34
CA TYR A 266 22.08 -1.93 -12.16
C TYR A 266 22.51 -3.11 -11.27
N SER A 267 21.61 -4.08 -11.06
CA SER A 267 21.88 -5.28 -10.28
C SER A 267 23.00 -6.12 -10.89
N GLU A 268 22.93 -6.37 -12.20
CA GLU A 268 23.96 -7.12 -12.94
C GLU A 268 25.33 -6.46 -12.85
N TYR A 269 25.41 -5.15 -13.07
CA TYR A 269 26.69 -4.43 -13.05
C TYR A 269 27.36 -4.38 -11.68
N HIS A 270 26.56 -4.37 -10.62
CA HIS A 270 27.03 -4.41 -9.23
C HIS A 270 27.09 -5.84 -8.67
N LYS A 271 26.75 -6.87 -9.46
CA LYS A 271 26.67 -8.28 -9.04
C LYS A 271 25.81 -8.47 -7.78
N ILE A 272 24.72 -7.72 -7.73
CA ILE A 272 23.72 -7.81 -6.67
C ILE A 272 22.86 -9.03 -6.95
N ASN A 273 22.70 -9.89 -5.94
CA ASN A 273 21.90 -11.10 -6.00
C ASN A 273 20.68 -10.95 -5.07
N PRO A 274 19.50 -10.59 -5.60
CA PRO A 274 18.28 -10.54 -4.80
C PRO A 274 17.94 -11.91 -4.25
N VAL A 275 17.50 -11.96 -2.99
CA VAL A 275 17.18 -13.22 -2.31
C VAL A 275 15.90 -13.86 -2.83
N LYS A 276 14.86 -13.05 -3.10
CA LYS A 276 13.61 -13.50 -3.72
C LYS A 276 13.73 -13.38 -5.24
N SER A 277 13.46 -14.46 -5.95
CA SER A 277 13.37 -14.47 -7.41
C SER A 277 12.20 -13.63 -7.91
N ILE A 278 12.28 -13.19 -9.16
CA ILE A 278 11.14 -12.60 -9.87
C ILE A 278 10.14 -13.73 -10.12
N GLU A 279 8.89 -13.53 -9.72
CA GLU A 279 7.81 -14.48 -10.04
C GLU A 279 7.35 -14.22 -11.48
N ASP A 280 7.53 -15.20 -12.37
CA ASP A 280 7.35 -15.03 -13.82
C ASP A 280 5.87 -14.97 -14.26
N SER A 281 4.92 -15.28 -13.39
CA SER A 281 3.49 -15.01 -13.58
C SER A 281 2.72 -15.28 -12.30
N ILE A 282 1.88 -14.33 -11.88
CA ILE A 282 0.96 -14.53 -10.76
C ILE A 282 -0.40 -14.94 -11.34
N PRO A 283 -0.99 -16.06 -10.89
CA PRO A 283 -2.35 -16.43 -11.27
C PRO A 283 -3.30 -15.25 -11.08
N ALA A 284 -4.09 -14.93 -12.10
CA ALA A 284 -5.02 -13.80 -12.08
C ALA A 284 -6.28 -14.13 -11.25
N THR A 285 -6.10 -14.51 -9.98
CA THR A 285 -7.19 -14.86 -9.07
C THR A 285 -7.78 -13.63 -8.36
N SER A 286 -7.06 -12.50 -8.38
CA SER A 286 -7.48 -11.24 -7.78
C SER A 286 -7.46 -10.08 -8.78
N ILE A 287 -8.23 -9.01 -8.52
CA ILE A 287 -8.21 -7.79 -9.34
C ILE A 287 -6.81 -7.20 -9.41
N GLN A 288 -6.03 -7.29 -8.33
CA GLN A 288 -4.66 -6.80 -8.27
C GLN A 288 -3.73 -7.62 -9.20
N ALA A 289 -3.86 -8.94 -9.20
CA ALA A 289 -3.11 -9.81 -10.10
C ALA A 289 -3.52 -9.60 -11.56
N LEU A 290 -4.82 -9.47 -11.83
CA LEU A 290 -5.35 -9.16 -13.16
C LEU A 290 -4.85 -7.80 -13.67
N ALA A 291 -4.93 -6.76 -12.85
CA ALA A 291 -4.46 -5.42 -13.20
C ALA A 291 -2.95 -5.41 -13.47
N ARG A 292 -2.15 -6.15 -12.69
CA ARG A 292 -0.73 -6.35 -12.97
C ARG A 292 -0.50 -6.98 -14.35
N ASN A 293 -1.13 -8.13 -14.61
CA ASN A 293 -0.93 -8.87 -15.85
C ASN A 293 -1.38 -8.04 -17.07
N PHE A 294 -2.55 -7.40 -16.97
CA PHE A 294 -3.06 -6.49 -17.99
C PHE A 294 -2.09 -5.33 -18.27
N THR A 295 -1.54 -4.70 -17.23
CA THR A 295 -0.61 -3.57 -17.41
C THR A 295 0.69 -4.01 -18.07
N MET A 296 1.23 -5.17 -17.70
CA MET A 296 2.44 -5.72 -18.30
C MET A 296 2.22 -6.11 -19.76
N GLU A 297 1.07 -6.72 -20.08
CA GLU A 297 0.69 -7.06 -21.44
C GLU A 297 0.57 -5.80 -22.31
N LEU A 298 -0.09 -4.75 -21.81
CA LEU A 298 -0.20 -3.49 -22.54
C LEU A 298 1.15 -2.81 -22.78
N GLU A 299 2.05 -2.80 -21.79
CA GLU A 299 3.41 -2.25 -21.98
C GLU A 299 4.19 -3.02 -23.06
N SER A 300 3.99 -4.34 -23.13
CA SER A 300 4.66 -5.17 -24.15
C SER A 300 4.19 -4.84 -25.58
N GLN A 301 2.92 -4.44 -25.74
CA GLN A 301 2.35 -4.04 -27.03
C GLN A 301 2.63 -2.57 -27.36
N PHE A 302 2.58 -1.69 -26.35
CA PHE A 302 2.74 -0.25 -26.49
C PHE A 302 3.69 0.30 -25.43
N SER A 303 4.94 0.53 -25.83
CA SER A 303 5.96 1.11 -24.97
C SER A 303 5.53 2.48 -24.46
N GLY A 304 5.57 2.70 -23.14
CA GLY A 304 5.18 3.97 -22.51
C GLY A 304 3.79 3.97 -21.87
N THR A 305 3.06 2.85 -21.89
CA THR A 305 1.79 2.67 -21.18
C THR A 305 1.97 2.90 -19.67
N ILE A 306 2.95 2.26 -19.05
CA ILE A 306 3.27 2.39 -17.63
C ILE A 306 3.52 3.86 -17.26
N SER A 307 4.32 4.56 -18.07
CA SER A 307 4.65 5.98 -17.87
C SER A 307 3.39 6.86 -17.97
N THR A 308 2.50 6.56 -18.91
CA THR A 308 1.25 7.30 -19.13
C THR A 308 0.29 7.11 -17.96
N VAL A 309 0.09 5.88 -17.51
CA VAL A 309 -0.74 5.55 -16.34
C VAL A 309 -0.22 6.28 -15.10
N TYR A 310 1.07 6.13 -14.81
CA TYR A 310 1.73 6.77 -13.67
C TYR A 310 1.58 8.30 -13.70
N ARG A 311 1.95 8.96 -14.81
CA ARG A 311 1.87 10.43 -14.94
C ARG A 311 0.44 10.95 -14.88
N THR A 312 -0.52 10.16 -15.33
CA THR A 312 -1.94 10.52 -15.24
C THR A 312 -2.39 10.47 -13.78
N ALA A 313 -2.07 9.40 -13.06
CA ALA A 313 -2.40 9.28 -11.64
C ALA A 313 -1.74 10.35 -10.77
N ASP A 314 -0.48 10.70 -11.05
CA ASP A 314 0.25 11.79 -10.37
C ASP A 314 -0.45 13.15 -10.51
N LYS A 315 -1.13 13.38 -11.64
CA LYS A 315 -1.89 14.61 -11.93
C LYS A 315 -3.33 14.60 -11.41
N ILE A 316 -3.92 13.41 -11.20
CA ILE A 316 -5.30 13.28 -10.67
C ILE A 316 -5.27 13.55 -9.17
N SER A 317 -5.32 14.83 -8.80
CA SER A 317 -5.44 15.26 -7.42
C SER A 317 -6.88 15.64 -7.09
N PRO A 318 -7.43 15.18 -5.94
CA PRO A 318 -8.73 15.66 -5.48
C PRO A 318 -8.66 17.17 -5.25
N ARG A 319 -9.74 17.90 -5.57
CA ARG A 319 -9.85 19.33 -5.26
C ARG A 319 -9.79 19.52 -3.74
N SER A 320 -8.64 19.98 -3.23
CA SER A 320 -8.35 20.12 -1.82
C SER A 320 -8.94 21.42 -1.26
N ASN A 321 -10.16 21.35 -0.73
CA ASN A 321 -10.67 22.33 0.21
C ASN A 321 -11.00 21.62 1.53
N VAL A 322 -10.60 22.24 2.65
CA VAL A 322 -10.91 21.90 4.06
C VAL A 322 -9.84 21.09 4.83
N GLN A 323 -9.60 21.59 6.05
CA GLN A 323 -8.74 21.15 7.14
C GLN A 323 -8.73 19.62 7.35
N GLN A 324 -7.56 19.05 7.64
CA GLN A 324 -7.38 17.64 7.99
C GLN A 324 -7.88 17.38 9.42
N ASN A 325 -9.10 16.90 9.59
CA ASN A 325 -9.55 16.31 10.85
C ASN A 325 -9.34 14.79 10.78
N LEU A 326 -8.56 14.23 11.72
CA LEU A 326 -8.24 12.79 11.79
C LEU A 326 -9.51 11.90 11.86
N GLU A 327 -10.58 12.42 12.46
CA GLU A 327 -11.89 11.76 12.55
C GLU A 327 -12.56 11.53 11.20
N ASN A 328 -12.18 12.30 10.17
CA ASN A 328 -12.71 12.16 8.82
C ASN A 328 -11.85 11.20 7.96
N ASN A 329 -10.93 10.44 8.56
CA ASN A 329 -10.14 9.44 7.85
C ASN A 329 -10.67 8.03 8.11
N CYS A 330 -10.48 7.17 7.12
CA CYS A 330 -10.76 5.74 7.18
C CYS A 330 -9.97 5.10 8.33
N ALA A 331 -10.62 4.27 9.14
CA ALA A 331 -9.98 3.54 10.23
C ALA A 331 -8.97 2.51 9.72
N LEU A 332 -9.16 1.95 8.51
CA LEU A 332 -8.30 0.91 7.96
C LEU A 332 -7.12 1.47 7.15
N CYS A 333 -7.37 2.36 6.19
CA CYS A 333 -6.35 2.82 5.22
C CYS A 333 -5.91 4.29 5.38
N ASP A 334 -6.41 4.98 6.41
CA ASP A 334 -6.18 6.41 6.71
C ASP A 334 -6.52 7.39 5.58
N ALA A 335 -7.17 6.94 4.52
CA ALA A 335 -7.64 7.82 3.47
C ALA A 335 -8.83 8.65 3.95
N ARG A 336 -8.96 9.88 3.43
CA ARG A 336 -10.12 10.71 3.75
C ARG A 336 -11.42 10.00 3.37
N LEU A 337 -12.43 10.15 4.22
CA LEU A 337 -13.76 9.63 3.99
C LEU A 337 -14.50 10.61 3.07
N ASP A 338 -14.91 10.12 1.91
CA ASP A 338 -15.62 10.91 0.90
C ASP A 338 -17.13 11.06 1.19
N PHE A 339 -17.60 10.62 2.36
CA PHE A 339 -19.01 10.73 2.75
C PHE A 339 -19.20 11.80 3.82
N VAL A 340 -20.16 12.70 3.60
CA VAL A 340 -20.73 13.55 4.64
C VAL A 340 -22.02 12.85 5.10
N PRO A 341 -22.23 12.58 6.40
CA PRO A 341 -23.41 11.89 6.92
C PRO A 341 -24.72 12.71 6.81
N SER A 342 -24.79 13.72 5.94
CA SER A 342 -26.04 14.43 5.64
C SER A 342 -26.91 13.58 4.70
N GLY A 343 -27.99 13.00 5.22
CA GLY A 343 -28.79 11.89 4.67
C GLY A 343 -29.46 12.02 3.29
N ASN A 344 -29.11 13.02 2.47
CA ASN A 344 -29.75 13.24 1.16
C ASN A 344 -28.79 13.25 -0.06
N LYS A 345 -27.51 12.87 0.10
CA LYS A 345 -26.59 12.84 -1.04
C LYS A 345 -26.57 11.48 -1.75
N VAL A 346 -26.56 11.52 -3.07
CA VAL A 346 -26.33 10.36 -3.95
C VAL A 346 -24.87 9.94 -3.81
N THR A 347 -24.63 8.73 -3.31
CA THR A 347 -23.27 8.17 -3.15
C THR A 347 -23.14 6.89 -3.97
N ALA A 348 -21.91 6.49 -4.29
CA ALA A 348 -21.66 5.22 -4.97
C ALA A 348 -22.20 4.02 -4.16
N MET A 349 -22.11 4.07 -2.82
CA MET A 349 -22.71 3.06 -1.94
C MET A 349 -24.23 2.99 -2.13
N ARG A 350 -24.92 4.13 -2.05
CA ARG A 350 -26.38 4.19 -2.19
C ARG A 350 -26.82 3.76 -3.59
N ALA A 351 -26.05 4.10 -4.62
CA ALA A 351 -26.30 3.64 -5.99
C ALA A 351 -26.22 2.12 -6.09
N ILE A 352 -25.20 1.49 -5.50
CA ILE A 352 -25.05 0.02 -5.48
C ILE A 352 -26.14 -0.65 -4.66
N GLU A 353 -26.51 -0.11 -3.50
CA GLU A 353 -27.62 -0.61 -2.68
C GLU A 353 -28.94 -0.56 -3.45
N VAL A 354 -29.21 0.56 -4.14
CA VAL A 354 -30.38 0.71 -5.00
C VAL A 354 -30.31 -0.27 -6.17
N SER A 355 -29.18 -0.39 -6.87
CA SER A 355 -29.02 -1.38 -7.95
C SER A 355 -29.25 -2.80 -7.44
N LYS A 356 -28.71 -3.16 -6.27
CA LYS A 356 -28.93 -4.47 -5.63
C LYS A 356 -30.41 -4.69 -5.33
N LEU A 357 -31.08 -3.71 -4.74
CA LEU A 357 -32.51 -3.76 -4.43
C LEU A 357 -33.37 -3.93 -5.69
N VAL A 358 -33.05 -3.20 -6.76
CA VAL A 358 -33.76 -3.30 -8.04
C VAL A 358 -33.50 -4.67 -8.67
N SER A 359 -32.25 -5.14 -8.68
CA SER A 359 -31.88 -6.45 -9.22
C SER A 359 -32.49 -7.62 -8.44
N SER A 360 -32.58 -7.53 -7.10
CA SER A 360 -33.22 -8.57 -6.28
C SER A 360 -34.73 -8.56 -6.46
N LYS A 361 -35.37 -7.38 -6.50
CA LYS A 361 -36.81 -7.26 -6.73
C LYS A 361 -37.26 -7.78 -8.09
N CYS A 362 -36.41 -7.71 -9.13
CA CYS A 362 -36.71 -8.35 -10.41
C CYS A 362 -36.74 -9.89 -10.33
N ILE A 363 -36.07 -10.50 -9.36
CA ILE A 363 -36.06 -11.95 -9.13
C ILE A 363 -37.24 -12.36 -8.21
N ASP A 364 -37.59 -11.52 -7.24
CA ASP A 364 -38.68 -11.78 -6.28
C ASP A 364 -40.08 -11.77 -6.93
N THR A 365 -40.24 -11.20 -8.13
CA THR A 365 -41.46 -11.38 -8.94
C THR A 365 -41.67 -12.81 -9.48
N ILE A 366 -40.72 -13.73 -9.28
CA ILE A 366 -40.85 -15.16 -9.65
C ILE A 366 -40.88 -16.07 -8.41
N SER A 367 -40.64 -15.55 -7.20
CA SER A 367 -40.57 -16.38 -5.98
C SER A 367 -41.15 -15.63 -4.78
N SER A 368 -42.45 -15.77 -4.59
CA SER A 368 -43.16 -15.32 -3.40
C SER A 368 -42.78 -16.11 -2.14
N ASN A 369 -42.65 -15.36 -1.04
CA ASN A 369 -42.82 -15.74 0.38
C ASN A 369 -41.63 -16.40 1.10
N ASN A 370 -40.97 -15.65 2.00
CA ASN A 370 -41.11 -15.82 3.45
C ASN A 370 -40.20 -14.86 4.26
N GLU A 371 -40.57 -14.76 5.53
CA GLU A 371 -40.37 -13.68 6.49
C GLU A 371 -38.94 -13.45 7.03
N GLU A 372 -38.84 -12.28 7.67
CA GLU A 372 -37.74 -11.69 8.42
C GLU A 372 -37.13 -12.61 9.49
N ASN A 373 -35.82 -12.47 9.74
CA ASN A 373 -35.25 -12.50 11.09
C ASN A 373 -33.89 -11.78 11.09
N GLY A 374 -33.80 -10.72 11.90
CA GLY A 374 -32.57 -9.98 12.16
C GLY A 374 -31.83 -10.58 13.35
N GLU A 375 -30.57 -10.96 13.14
CA GLU A 375 -29.65 -11.32 14.22
C GLU A 375 -28.67 -10.17 14.46
N SER A 376 -28.73 -9.60 15.66
CA SER A 376 -27.76 -8.62 16.17
C SER A 376 -26.60 -9.35 16.86
N ASN A 377 -25.45 -9.43 16.19
CA ASN A 377 -24.24 -10.02 16.78
C ASN A 377 -23.45 -8.96 17.55
N TYR A 378 -23.47 -9.07 18.89
CA TYR A 378 -22.54 -8.40 19.81
C TYR A 378 -21.47 -9.41 20.23
N LEU A 379 -20.19 -9.01 20.30
CA LEU A 379 -19.11 -9.85 20.80
C LEU A 379 -18.21 -9.08 21.77
N PHE A 380 -18.16 -9.53 23.03
CA PHE A 380 -16.92 -9.85 23.76
C PHE A 380 -17.24 -10.51 25.12
N THR A 381 -16.61 -11.65 25.37
CA THR A 381 -16.43 -12.26 26.70
C THR A 381 -14.94 -12.31 27.00
N HIS A 382 -14.52 -11.67 28.09
CA HIS A 382 -13.38 -12.15 28.88
C HIS A 382 -13.81 -12.14 30.34
N SER A 383 -13.92 -13.35 30.90
CA SER A 383 -13.95 -13.56 32.34
C SER A 383 -12.51 -13.72 32.80
N ASP A 384 -12.10 -12.93 33.79
CA ASP A 384 -11.08 -13.37 34.75
C ASP A 384 -11.64 -13.11 36.15
N ASN A 385 -12.01 -14.22 36.80
CA ASN A 385 -12.40 -14.26 38.20
C ASN A 385 -11.16 -14.13 39.08
N ASN A 386 -11.16 -13.17 40.01
CA ASN A 386 -11.19 -13.38 41.46
C ASN A 386 -10.47 -12.25 42.20
N SER A 387 -11.19 -11.59 43.11
CA SER A 387 -10.89 -11.61 44.56
C SER A 387 -11.50 -10.38 45.26
N CYS A 388 -12.52 -10.67 46.07
CA CYS A 388 -12.90 -10.03 47.34
C CYS A 388 -12.55 -8.55 47.57
N CYS A 389 -13.59 -7.74 47.84
CA CYS A 389 -13.74 -7.11 49.17
C CYS A 389 -15.23 -6.87 49.46
N ASN A 390 -15.61 -7.29 50.66
CA ASN A 390 -16.95 -7.19 51.23
C ASN A 390 -17.17 -5.80 51.86
N ASP A 391 -18.45 -5.44 51.98
CA ASP A 391 -19.06 -4.52 52.94
C ASP A 391 -19.01 -2.99 52.74
N ASN A 392 -20.21 -2.47 52.45
CA ASN A 392 -20.82 -1.23 52.94
C ASN A 392 -20.03 0.09 52.82
N ALA A 393 -20.13 0.72 51.64
CA ALA A 393 -20.26 2.17 51.53
C ALA A 393 -21.02 2.52 50.25
N ASN A 394 -22.08 3.31 50.42
CA ASN A 394 -22.95 3.81 49.38
C ASN A 394 -22.15 4.77 48.47
N CYS A 395 -21.60 4.26 47.36
CA CYS A 395 -20.94 5.06 46.33
C CYS A 395 -21.77 4.98 45.05
N ASN A 396 -22.54 6.04 44.80
CA ASN A 396 -23.22 6.29 43.53
C ASN A 396 -22.17 6.64 42.46
N CYS A 397 -21.41 5.63 42.02
CA CYS A 397 -20.70 5.70 40.75
C CYS A 397 -21.66 5.16 39.69
N GLU A 398 -22.25 6.05 38.90
CA GLU A 398 -22.87 5.66 37.64
C GLU A 398 -21.81 4.90 36.83
N ASN A 399 -21.99 3.58 36.73
CA ASN A 399 -21.15 2.71 35.93
C ASN A 399 -21.11 3.26 34.50
N ASN A 400 -19.97 3.82 34.10
CA ASN A 400 -19.60 4.02 32.71
C ASN A 400 -19.65 2.66 32.01
N ARG A 401 -20.82 2.29 31.47
CA ARG A 401 -20.91 1.20 30.50
C ARG A 401 -20.13 1.66 29.28
N GLU A 402 -18.90 1.17 29.14
CA GLU A 402 -18.15 1.27 27.89
C GLU A 402 -19.08 0.77 26.76
N ARG A 403 -19.53 1.70 25.91
CA ARG A 403 -20.41 1.36 24.80
C ARG A 403 -19.66 0.44 23.85
N GLN A 404 -20.19 -0.76 23.66
CA GLN A 404 -19.71 -1.73 22.67
C GLN A 404 -19.78 -1.12 21.26
N VAL A 405 -18.73 -1.33 20.47
CA VAL A 405 -18.65 -0.87 19.07
C VAL A 405 -19.68 -1.65 18.24
N THR A 406 -20.58 -0.94 17.56
CA THR A 406 -21.56 -1.57 16.66
C THR A 406 -20.98 -1.78 15.26
N THR A 407 -21.59 -2.67 14.48
CA THR A 407 -21.28 -2.82 13.04
C THR A 407 -21.40 -1.49 12.31
N GLU A 408 -22.45 -0.72 12.60
CA GLU A 408 -22.69 0.61 12.02
C GLU A 408 -21.57 1.61 12.35
N ASP A 409 -21.09 1.61 13.60
CA ASP A 409 -19.94 2.44 14.00
C ASP A 409 -18.70 2.07 13.17
N VAL A 410 -18.44 0.79 12.92
CA VAL A 410 -17.32 0.37 12.05
C VAL A 410 -17.53 0.84 10.61
N TRP A 411 -18.71 0.60 10.04
CA TRP A 411 -19.01 0.98 8.66
C TRP A 411 -18.83 2.49 8.46
N THR A 412 -19.35 3.32 9.37
CA THR A 412 -19.19 4.78 9.28
C THR A 412 -17.71 5.21 9.30
N HIS A 413 -16.81 4.47 9.91
CA HIS A 413 -15.38 4.83 9.91
C HIS A 413 -14.58 4.21 8.75
N LEU A 414 -15.21 3.54 7.79
CA LEU A 414 -14.54 2.95 6.63
C LEU A 414 -14.90 3.63 5.31
N CYS A 415 -13.89 3.85 4.46
CA CYS A 415 -14.07 4.33 3.09
C CYS A 415 -14.70 3.25 2.20
N TYR A 416 -15.32 3.65 1.09
CA TYR A 416 -15.98 2.77 0.11
C TYR A 416 -15.21 1.47 -0.16
N SER A 417 -13.96 1.58 -0.60
CA SER A 417 -13.12 0.42 -0.94
C SER A 417 -12.83 -0.48 0.24
N CYS A 418 -12.55 0.09 1.42
CA CYS A 418 -12.35 -0.72 2.63
C CYS A 418 -13.63 -1.42 3.08
N ARG A 419 -14.82 -0.86 2.77
CA ARG A 419 -16.08 -1.57 3.02
C ARG A 419 -16.25 -2.76 2.09
N GLN A 420 -15.82 -2.63 0.84
CA GLN A 420 -15.93 -3.68 -0.17
C GLN A 420 -15.16 -4.96 0.22
N ILE A 421 -14.05 -4.83 0.95
CA ILE A 421 -13.29 -5.96 1.52
C ILE A 421 -14.17 -6.89 2.36
N PHE A 422 -15.10 -6.32 3.14
CA PHE A 422 -15.94 -7.05 4.11
C PHE A 422 -17.39 -7.20 3.66
N ARG A 423 -17.70 -6.94 2.39
CA ARG A 423 -19.10 -6.86 1.91
C ARG A 423 -19.92 -8.13 2.16
N ASN A 424 -19.26 -9.29 2.14
CA ASN A 424 -19.88 -10.61 2.28
C ASN A 424 -19.35 -11.38 3.50
N SER A 425 -18.81 -10.68 4.49
CA SER A 425 -18.24 -11.31 5.69
C SER A 425 -18.60 -10.54 6.95
N ASP A 426 -18.55 -11.22 8.11
CA ASP A 426 -18.77 -10.55 9.39
C ASP A 426 -17.57 -9.65 9.71
N ILE A 427 -17.80 -8.34 9.63
CA ILE A 427 -16.76 -7.34 9.82
C ILE A 427 -16.25 -7.29 11.26
N LEU A 428 -17.09 -7.55 12.27
CA LEU A 428 -16.68 -7.44 13.67
C LEU A 428 -15.72 -8.57 14.06
N HIS A 429 -15.97 -9.77 13.55
CA HIS A 429 -15.10 -10.91 13.79
C HIS A 429 -13.80 -10.84 12.98
N ASN A 430 -13.82 -10.23 11.79
CA ASN A 430 -12.67 -10.22 10.88
C ASN A 430 -11.78 -8.98 11.02
N LEU A 431 -12.21 -7.94 11.73
CA LEU A 431 -11.38 -6.77 11.96
C LEU A 431 -10.48 -6.97 13.20
N PRO A 432 -9.16 -6.75 13.08
CA PRO A 432 -8.24 -6.81 14.22
C PRO A 432 -8.67 -5.91 15.39
N LEU A 433 -8.41 -6.34 16.63
CA LEU A 433 -8.77 -5.58 17.84
C LEU A 433 -8.22 -4.15 17.88
N PRO A 434 -6.95 -3.89 17.49
CA PRO A 434 -6.43 -2.51 17.44
C PRO A 434 -7.23 -1.59 16.52
N LEU A 435 -7.83 -2.14 15.46
CA LEU A 435 -8.68 -1.40 14.54
C LEU A 435 -10.05 -1.11 15.16
N LEU A 436 -10.65 -2.07 15.85
CA LEU A 436 -11.92 -1.86 16.57
C LEU A 436 -11.76 -0.80 17.68
N PHE A 437 -10.66 -0.84 18.42
CA PHE A 437 -10.33 0.18 19.42
C PHE A 437 -10.17 1.57 18.78
N THR A 438 -9.50 1.65 17.62
CA THR A 438 -9.37 2.91 16.86
C THR A 438 -10.75 3.47 16.48
N VAL A 439 -11.67 2.61 16.02
CA VAL A 439 -13.06 3.01 15.71
C VAL A 439 -13.76 3.51 16.98
N GLN A 440 -13.66 2.78 18.09
CA GLN A 440 -14.26 3.16 19.37
C GLN A 440 -13.80 4.56 19.82
N GLN A 441 -12.49 4.81 19.76
CA GLN A 441 -11.90 6.09 20.14
C GLN A 441 -12.37 7.23 19.24
N ARG A 442 -12.40 7.03 17.91
CA ARG A 442 -12.89 8.04 16.94
C ARG A 442 -14.37 8.34 17.14
N THR A 443 -15.20 7.32 17.38
CA THR A 443 -16.62 7.49 17.70
C THR A 443 -16.82 8.27 18.99
N ALA A 444 -16.04 7.98 20.04
CA ALA A 444 -16.11 8.70 21.31
C ALA A 444 -15.72 10.18 21.15
N LEU A 445 -14.65 10.48 20.42
CA LEU A 445 -14.20 11.84 20.14
C LEU A 445 -15.22 12.64 19.33
N LYS A 446 -15.82 12.03 18.30
CA LYS A 446 -16.87 12.66 17.50
C LYS A 446 -18.08 13.05 18.35
N LYS A 447 -18.57 12.13 19.20
CA LYS A 447 -19.68 12.39 20.13
C LYS A 447 -19.32 13.47 21.15
N MET A 448 -18.08 13.48 21.64
CA MET A 448 -17.60 14.53 22.53
C MET A 448 -17.60 15.89 21.85
N ARG A 449 -17.15 15.97 20.58
CA ARG A 449 -17.18 17.21 19.80
C ARG A 449 -18.61 17.70 19.56
N GLU A 450 -19.53 16.81 19.17
CA GLU A 450 -20.94 17.14 18.95
C GLU A 450 -21.57 17.72 20.23
N LYS A 451 -21.33 17.09 21.39
CA LYS A 451 -21.76 17.64 22.68
C LYS A 451 -21.18 19.02 22.95
N ILE A 452 -19.86 19.21 22.75
CA ILE A 452 -19.21 20.51 22.98
C ILE A 452 -19.76 21.58 22.03
N SER A 453 -20.01 21.25 20.75
CA SER A 453 -20.61 22.21 19.82
C SER A 453 -22.03 22.59 20.23
N ASP A 454 -22.80 21.64 20.77
CA ASP A 454 -24.15 21.91 21.28
C ASP A 454 -24.13 22.77 22.56
N PHE A 455 -23.06 22.71 23.35
CA PHE A 455 -22.86 23.56 24.55
C PHE A 455 -22.35 24.97 24.24
N LEU A 456 -21.73 25.19 23.07
CA LEU A 456 -21.16 26.47 22.66
C LEU A 456 -22.09 27.29 21.75
N LEU A 457 -23.23 26.71 21.36
CA LEU A 457 -24.36 27.37 20.69
C LEU A 457 -25.42 27.78 21.74
#